data_AF-A0AAI8T7T3-F1
#
_entry.id   AF-A0AAI8T7T3-F1
#
_cell.length_a   1.000
_cell.length_b   1.000
_cell.length_c   1.000
_cell.angle_alpha   90.00
_cell.angle_beta   90.00
_cell.angle_gamma   90.00
#
_symmetry.space_group_name_H-M   'P 1'
#
loop_
_entity.id
_entity.type
_entity.pdbx_description
1 polymer ?
#
loop_
_entity_poly.entity_id
_entity_poly.type
_entity_poly.pdbx_seq_one_letter_code
_entity_poly.pdbx_strand_id
1 'polypeptide(L)'
;MRGARFNPKGVPALYLGLTIMTAVKEANQGFAHRIDPCVLCSYEVDCDDIVDLTTEEARGEFAIALEDMACAWATALGDAERPASWSIYDRLRSRHVAGIVVPSFAPSAQDEDRNLVLWDWGPDLPHKVTVFDPSGRLPKDQLSWS
;
A
#
# COMPACT_ATOMS: atom_id res chain seq x y z
N MET A 1 -6.20 3.93 -13.99
CA MET A 1 -5.73 2.89 -13.04
C MET A 1 -6.90 1.97 -12.67
N ARG A 2 -6.68 0.65 -12.61
CA ARG A 2 -7.74 -0.36 -12.40
C ARG A 2 -8.20 -0.54 -10.94
N GLY A 3 -7.52 0.11 -9.97
CA GLY A 3 -7.71 -0.13 -8.53
C GLY A 3 -6.97 -1.38 -8.05
N ALA A 4 -6.74 -1.50 -6.74
CA ALA A 4 -6.15 -2.66 -6.07
C ALA A 4 -6.84 -2.89 -4.71
N ARG A 5 -6.27 -3.72 -3.81
CA ARG A 5 -6.92 -4.10 -2.54
C ARG A 5 -7.45 -2.91 -1.75
N PHE A 6 -6.68 -1.85 -1.57
CA PHE A 6 -7.04 -0.71 -0.70
C PHE A 6 -7.28 0.60 -1.46
N ASN A 7 -7.45 0.59 -2.78
CA ASN A 7 -7.77 1.81 -3.53
C ASN A 7 -8.80 1.55 -4.64
N PRO A 8 -9.92 2.31 -4.66
CA PRO A 8 -10.89 2.26 -5.74
C PRO A 8 -10.33 2.58 -7.12
N LYS A 9 -11.05 2.17 -8.16
CA LYS A 9 -10.79 2.61 -9.54
C LYS A 9 -10.69 4.13 -9.61
N GLY A 10 -9.62 4.62 -10.26
CA GLY A 10 -9.35 6.05 -10.41
C GLY A 10 -8.66 6.72 -9.23
N VAL A 11 -8.55 6.05 -8.07
CA VAL A 11 -7.83 6.57 -6.91
C VAL A 11 -6.35 6.16 -7.02
N PRO A 12 -5.41 7.13 -7.11
CA PRO A 12 -3.99 6.81 -7.07
C PRO A 12 -3.63 6.23 -5.70
N ALA A 13 -2.66 5.32 -5.68
CA ALA A 13 -2.15 4.77 -4.43
C ALA A 13 -0.68 4.40 -4.54
N LEU A 14 0.07 4.66 -3.47
CA LEU A 14 1.44 4.20 -3.27
C LEU A 14 1.43 3.10 -2.20
N TYR A 15 1.94 1.91 -2.55
CA TYR A 15 2.06 0.77 -1.65
C TYR A 15 3.54 0.57 -1.29
N LEU A 16 3.84 0.55 0.00
CA LEU A 16 5.17 0.36 0.54
C LEU A 16 5.14 -0.74 1.61
N GLY A 17 6.16 -1.59 1.65
CA GLY A 17 6.40 -2.45 2.81
C GLY A 17 7.14 -1.67 3.90
N LEU A 18 6.76 -1.83 5.17
CA LEU A 18 7.48 -1.20 6.29
C LEU A 18 8.82 -1.90 6.62
N THR A 19 9.06 -3.08 6.02
CA THR A 19 10.35 -3.76 6.04
C THR A 19 10.75 -4.21 4.64
N ILE A 20 12.05 -4.42 4.43
CA ILE A 20 12.60 -5.00 3.19
C ILE A 20 11.93 -6.35 2.89
N MET A 21 11.80 -7.20 3.90
CA MET A 21 11.25 -8.54 3.70
C MET A 21 9.76 -8.51 3.35
N THR A 22 8.99 -7.58 3.93
CA THR A 22 7.58 -7.41 3.57
C THR A 22 7.45 -6.93 2.12
N ALA A 23 8.24 -5.93 1.70
CA ALA A 23 8.21 -5.44 0.32
C ALA A 23 8.54 -6.55 -0.69
N VAL A 24 9.51 -7.42 -0.36
CA VAL A 24 9.85 -8.59 -1.18
C VAL A 24 8.71 -9.61 -1.22
N LYS A 25 8.06 -9.93 -0.09
CA LYS A 25 6.92 -10.86 -0.07
C LYS A 25 5.75 -10.35 -0.92
N GLU A 26 5.46 -9.05 -0.84
CA GLU A 26 4.40 -8.38 -1.61
C GLU A 26 4.69 -8.38 -3.12
N ALA A 27 5.92 -8.04 -3.54
CA ALA A 27 6.32 -8.08 -4.94
C ALA A 27 6.19 -9.47 -5.58
N ASN A 28 6.20 -10.53 -4.76
CA ASN A 28 6.15 -11.93 -5.20
C ASN A 28 4.78 -12.60 -5.06
N GLN A 29 3.72 -11.86 -4.73
CA GLN A 29 2.38 -12.44 -4.47
C GLN A 29 1.85 -13.35 -5.60
N GLY A 30 2.32 -13.20 -6.85
CA GLY A 30 1.93 -14.04 -7.99
C GLY A 30 2.75 -15.31 -8.21
N PHE A 31 4.00 -15.38 -7.73
CA PHE A 31 4.92 -16.49 -7.98
C PHE A 31 5.86 -16.73 -6.80
N ALA A 32 5.49 -17.66 -5.91
CA ALA A 32 6.15 -17.92 -4.62
C ALA A 32 7.66 -18.27 -4.68
N HIS A 33 8.25 -18.47 -5.86
CA HIS A 33 9.63 -18.94 -6.03
C HIS A 33 10.45 -18.17 -7.07
N ARG A 34 9.91 -17.09 -7.65
CA ARG A 34 10.61 -16.29 -8.66
C ARG A 34 10.29 -14.82 -8.48
N ILE A 35 11.33 -14.02 -8.27
CA ILE A 35 11.26 -12.56 -8.29
C ILE A 35 11.70 -12.14 -9.68
N ASP A 36 10.81 -11.46 -10.41
CA ASP A 36 11.24 -10.75 -11.62
C ASP A 36 12.22 -9.62 -11.23
N PRO A 37 13.23 -9.31 -12.06
CA PRO A 37 14.16 -8.22 -11.75
C PRO A 37 13.42 -6.91 -11.44
N CYS A 38 13.64 -6.39 -10.24
CA CYS A 38 12.99 -5.16 -9.76
C CYS A 38 13.99 -4.28 -9.01
N VAL A 39 13.69 -2.98 -8.94
CA VAL A 39 14.42 -2.03 -8.10
C VAL A 39 13.76 -2.01 -6.73
N LEU A 40 14.56 -2.26 -5.69
CA LEU A 40 14.17 -2.00 -4.31
C LEU A 40 14.83 -0.70 -3.84
N CYS A 41 14.03 0.24 -3.35
CA CYS A 41 14.49 1.50 -2.77
C CYS A 41 13.72 1.79 -1.48
N SER A 42 14.36 2.54 -0.58
CA SER A 42 13.75 3.03 0.64
C SER A 42 13.18 4.42 0.42
N TYR A 43 12.09 4.72 1.13
CA TYR A 43 11.46 6.03 1.15
C TYR A 43 11.48 6.58 2.57
N GLU A 44 11.74 7.86 2.69
CA GLU A 44 11.39 8.64 3.88
C GLU A 44 9.97 9.14 3.70
N VAL A 45 9.13 8.89 4.70
CA VAL A 45 7.71 9.28 4.72
C VAL A 45 7.48 10.14 5.94
N ASP A 46 6.97 11.34 5.71
CA ASP A 46 6.58 12.31 6.72
C ASP A 46 5.15 12.76 6.40
N CYS A 47 4.20 12.01 6.97
CA CYS A 47 2.77 12.13 6.75
C CYS A 47 2.04 12.10 8.08
N ASP A 48 1.31 13.17 8.40
CA ASP A 48 0.61 13.29 9.69
C ASP A 48 -0.64 12.40 9.78
N ASP A 49 -1.43 12.35 8.69
CA ASP A 49 -2.78 11.77 8.71
C ASP A 49 -2.80 10.31 8.25
N ILE A 50 -2.03 9.44 8.91
CA ILE A 50 -2.00 7.99 8.66
C ILE A 50 -2.74 7.24 9.78
N VAL A 51 -3.68 6.37 9.40
CA VAL A 51 -4.40 5.51 10.36
C VAL A 51 -3.77 4.11 10.41
N ASP A 52 -3.43 3.64 11.61
CA ASP A 52 -2.94 2.28 11.81
C ASP A 52 -4.08 1.27 12.00
N LEU A 53 -4.46 0.59 10.93
CA LEU A 53 -5.52 -0.43 10.92
C LEU A 53 -5.03 -1.83 11.36
N THR A 54 -3.82 -1.93 11.89
CA THR A 54 -3.29 -3.19 12.44
C THR A 54 -3.86 -3.49 13.82
N THR A 55 -4.29 -2.46 14.53
CA THR A 55 -4.90 -2.56 15.86
C THR A 55 -6.41 -2.74 15.77
N GLU A 56 -7.00 -3.44 16.74
CA GLU A 56 -8.45 -3.62 16.81
C GLU A 56 -9.16 -2.31 17.16
N GLU A 57 -8.52 -1.50 18.01
CA GLU A 57 -9.02 -0.22 18.48
C GLU A 57 -9.25 0.76 17.32
N ALA A 58 -8.24 0.96 16.46
CA ALA A 58 -8.38 1.85 15.31
C ALA A 58 -9.40 1.31 14.30
N ARG A 59 -9.42 -0.01 14.05
CA ARG A 59 -10.46 -0.63 13.22
C ARG A 59 -11.86 -0.39 13.78
N GLY A 60 -12.03 -0.47 15.10
CA GLY A 60 -13.26 -0.16 15.80
C GLY A 60 -13.69 1.30 15.62
N GLU A 61 -12.77 2.25 15.79
CA GLU A 61 -13.03 3.70 15.62
C GLU A 61 -13.59 4.03 14.22
N PHE A 62 -13.04 3.38 13.19
CA PHE A 62 -13.44 3.63 11.80
C PHE A 62 -14.48 2.65 11.27
N ALA A 63 -14.98 1.72 12.11
CA ALA A 63 -15.90 0.65 11.73
C ALA A 63 -15.41 -0.16 10.52
N ILE A 64 -14.15 -0.59 10.57
CA ILE A 64 -13.49 -1.40 9.55
C ILE A 64 -13.35 -2.84 10.04
N ALA A 65 -13.98 -3.78 9.34
CA ALA A 65 -13.85 -5.20 9.63
C ALA A 65 -12.53 -5.75 9.05
N LEU A 66 -11.87 -6.67 9.77
CA LEU A 66 -10.66 -7.32 9.28
C LEU A 66 -10.96 -8.16 8.02
N GLU A 67 -12.17 -8.73 7.96
CA GLU A 67 -12.67 -9.54 6.85
C GLU A 67 -12.81 -8.69 5.56
N ASP A 68 -13.25 -7.43 5.69
CA ASP A 68 -13.31 -6.50 4.57
C ASP A 68 -11.91 -6.24 4.02
N MET A 69 -10.91 -6.07 4.89
CA MET A 69 -9.50 -5.88 4.50
C MET A 69 -8.94 -7.14 3.80
N ALA A 70 -9.31 -8.31 4.32
CA ALA A 70 -8.89 -9.62 3.81
C ALA A 70 -9.62 -10.07 2.54
N CYS A 71 -10.65 -9.35 2.08
CA CYS A 71 -11.52 -9.81 1.01
C CYS A 71 -10.78 -10.22 -0.27
N ALA A 72 -11.41 -11.08 -1.08
CA ALA A 72 -10.90 -11.54 -2.37
C ALA A 72 -11.03 -10.45 -3.46
N TRP A 73 -10.40 -9.30 -3.24
CA TRP A 73 -10.54 -8.09 -4.06
C TRP A 73 -10.27 -8.33 -5.54
N ALA A 74 -9.29 -9.15 -5.89
CA ALA A 74 -8.93 -9.44 -7.28
C ALA A 74 -10.05 -10.20 -8.00
N THR A 75 -10.67 -11.17 -7.32
CA THR A 75 -11.84 -11.91 -7.82
C THR A 75 -13.02 -10.97 -7.99
N ALA A 76 -13.35 -10.16 -6.98
CA ALA A 76 -14.43 -9.18 -7.06
C ALA A 76 -14.25 -8.23 -8.27
N LEU A 77 -13.03 -7.76 -8.52
CA LEU A 77 -12.74 -6.95 -9.72
C LEU A 77 -12.90 -7.72 -11.03
N GLY A 78 -12.53 -9.00 -11.05
CA GLY A 78 -12.72 -9.91 -12.19
C GLY A 78 -14.20 -10.12 -12.51
N ASP A 79 -15.03 -10.21 -11.47
CA ASP A 79 -16.49 -10.39 -11.55
C ASP A 79 -17.25 -9.07 -11.75
N ALA A 80 -16.53 -7.96 -11.99
CA ALA A 80 -17.06 -6.61 -12.11
C ALA A 80 -17.81 -6.08 -10.87
N GLU A 81 -17.56 -6.68 -9.71
CA GLU A 81 -18.07 -6.25 -8.41
C GLU A 81 -17.13 -5.23 -7.74
N ARG A 82 -17.65 -4.55 -6.72
CA ARG A 82 -16.86 -3.64 -5.88
C ARG A 82 -16.25 -4.43 -4.72
N PRO A 83 -14.92 -4.49 -4.56
CA PRO A 83 -14.28 -5.08 -3.39
C PRO A 83 -14.76 -4.45 -2.08
N ALA A 84 -15.03 -5.27 -1.05
CA ALA A 84 -15.49 -4.80 0.26
C ALA A 84 -14.47 -3.85 0.93
N SER A 85 -13.18 -4.13 0.75
CA SER A 85 -12.06 -3.30 1.23
C SER A 85 -12.08 -1.87 0.71
N TRP A 86 -12.75 -1.57 -0.40
CA TRP A 86 -12.82 -0.21 -0.94
C TRP A 86 -13.67 0.73 -0.09
N SER A 87 -14.55 0.20 0.75
CA SER A 87 -15.27 1.00 1.75
C SER A 87 -14.34 1.67 2.77
N ILE A 88 -13.13 1.13 2.97
CA ILE A 88 -12.10 1.73 3.85
C ILE A 88 -11.70 3.10 3.33
N TYR A 89 -11.40 3.21 2.03
CA TYR A 89 -11.10 4.49 1.40
C TYR A 89 -12.26 5.48 1.57
N ASP A 90 -13.50 5.06 1.30
CA ASP A 90 -14.67 5.93 1.40
C ASP A 90 -14.83 6.50 2.82
N ARG A 91 -14.66 5.64 3.83
CA ARG A 91 -14.77 6.01 5.25
C ARG A 91 -13.66 6.97 5.70
N LEU A 92 -12.43 6.76 5.25
CA LEU A 92 -11.26 7.51 5.72
C LEU A 92 -11.03 8.80 4.93
N ARG A 93 -11.34 8.81 3.64
CA ARG A 93 -11.20 10.01 2.79
C ARG A 93 -12.03 11.18 3.28
N SER A 94 -13.24 10.91 3.80
CA SER A 94 -14.13 11.92 4.40
C SER A 94 -13.57 12.56 5.68
N ARG A 95 -12.57 11.93 6.29
CA ARG A 95 -11.87 12.38 7.49
C ARG A 95 -10.49 12.98 7.18
N HIS A 96 -10.20 13.25 5.91
CA HIS A 96 -8.91 13.81 5.46
C HIS A 96 -7.69 12.93 5.74
N VAL A 97 -7.89 11.63 5.97
CA VAL A 97 -6.80 10.65 6.13
C VAL A 97 -6.06 10.46 4.81
N ALA A 98 -4.74 10.61 4.85
CA ALA A 98 -3.83 10.49 3.71
C ALA A 98 -3.51 9.04 3.35
N GLY A 99 -3.52 8.15 4.33
CA GLY A 99 -3.24 6.74 4.12
C GLY A 99 -3.45 5.85 5.34
N ILE A 100 -3.07 4.59 5.20
CA ILE A 100 -3.26 3.55 6.20
C ILE A 100 -2.04 2.67 6.35
N VAL A 101 -1.75 2.25 7.59
CA VAL A 101 -0.91 1.07 7.85
C VAL A 101 -1.83 -0.14 7.99
N VAL A 102 -1.48 -1.23 7.34
CA VAL A 102 -2.27 -2.48 7.31
C VAL A 102 -1.36 -3.69 7.51
N PRO A 103 -1.88 -4.82 8.02
CA PRO A 103 -1.19 -6.10 7.90
C PRO A 103 -0.99 -6.46 6.43
N SER A 104 0.10 -7.16 6.12
CA SER A 104 0.27 -7.78 4.81
C SER A 104 -0.72 -8.93 4.64
N PHE A 105 -1.36 -8.99 3.47
CA PHE A 105 -2.25 -10.09 3.08
C PHE A 105 -1.60 -10.96 2.00
N ALA A 106 -0.27 -10.89 1.86
CA ALA A 106 0.49 -11.77 0.99
C ALA A 106 0.40 -13.22 1.50
N PRO A 107 0.41 -14.24 0.62
CA PRO A 107 0.35 -15.64 1.06
C PRO A 107 1.47 -16.06 2.04
N SER A 108 2.63 -15.41 1.99
CA SER A 108 3.79 -15.68 2.85
C SER A 108 3.98 -14.67 3.99
N ALA A 109 2.98 -13.79 4.21
CA ALA A 109 3.00 -12.81 5.28
C ALA A 109 3.05 -13.48 6.66
N GLN A 110 3.77 -12.84 7.57
CA GLN A 110 3.81 -13.16 9.00
C GLN A 110 3.03 -12.08 9.78
N ASP A 111 2.75 -12.38 11.04
CA ASP A 111 1.97 -11.49 11.91
C ASP A 111 2.62 -10.13 12.13
N GLU A 112 3.93 -9.96 11.92
CA GLU A 112 4.61 -8.66 11.96
C GLU A 112 4.72 -7.94 10.61
N ASP A 113 4.35 -8.56 9.49
CA ASP A 113 4.48 -7.93 8.18
C ASP A 113 3.43 -6.82 8.00
N ARG A 114 3.90 -5.62 7.66
CA ARG A 114 3.08 -4.41 7.54
C ARG A 114 3.34 -3.67 6.25
N ASN A 115 2.26 -3.13 5.68
CA ASN A 115 2.33 -2.24 4.53
C ASN A 115 1.79 -0.86 4.91
N LEU A 116 2.38 0.16 4.31
CA LEU A 116 1.82 1.50 4.22
C LEU A 116 1.16 1.67 2.85
N VAL A 117 -0.08 2.16 2.84
CA VAL A 117 -0.81 2.54 1.64
C VAL A 117 -1.17 4.01 1.73
N LEU A 118 -0.65 4.83 0.82
CA LEU A 118 -0.96 6.26 0.74
C LEU A 118 -1.88 6.53 -0.45
N TRP A 119 -2.92 7.34 -0.24
CA TRP A 119 -3.82 7.85 -1.28
C TRP A 119 -3.55 9.30 -1.65
N ASP A 120 -2.90 10.05 -0.74
CA ASP A 120 -2.42 11.41 -0.94
C ASP A 120 -0.96 11.50 -0.48
N TRP A 121 -0.08 11.92 -1.37
CA TRP A 121 1.35 12.06 -1.12
C TRP A 121 1.99 12.99 -2.16
N GLY A 122 3.12 13.60 -1.79
CA GLY A 122 3.88 14.49 -2.65
C GLY A 122 5.29 14.73 -2.13
N PRO A 123 6.04 15.67 -2.73
CA PRO A 123 7.40 16.01 -2.27
C PRO A 123 7.42 16.92 -1.04
N ASP A 124 6.27 17.45 -0.64
CA ASP A 124 6.11 18.49 0.39
C ASP A 124 5.21 18.02 1.53
N LEU A 125 5.40 18.64 2.70
CA LEU A 125 4.50 18.47 3.85
C LEU A 125 3.09 18.99 3.53
N PRO A 126 2.03 18.45 4.17
CA PRO A 126 2.07 17.47 5.26
C PRO A 126 2.11 16.01 4.80
N HIS A 127 2.17 15.71 3.50
CA HIS A 127 2.14 14.33 2.97
C HIS A 127 3.42 13.99 2.20
N LYS A 128 4.57 14.23 2.83
CA LYS A 128 5.86 14.17 2.15
C LYS A 128 6.34 12.73 2.02
N VAL A 129 6.71 12.37 0.79
CA VAL A 129 7.37 11.10 0.47
C VAL A 129 8.57 11.39 -0.41
N THR A 130 9.76 11.02 0.06
CA THR A 130 11.01 11.20 -0.66
C THR A 130 11.78 9.90 -0.75
N VAL A 131 12.18 9.52 -1.97
CA VAL A 131 13.05 8.36 -2.14
C VAL A 131 14.43 8.66 -1.55
N PHE A 132 14.98 7.71 -0.79
CA PHE A 132 16.31 7.83 -0.24
C PHE A 132 17.34 7.34 -1.27
N ASP A 133 17.95 8.30 -1.97
CA ASP A 133 19.06 8.06 -2.90
C ASP A 133 20.13 9.16 -2.81
N PRO A 134 20.89 9.21 -1.70
CA PRO A 134 21.90 10.26 -1.49
C PRO A 134 23.05 10.22 -2.52
N SER A 135 23.20 9.09 -3.21
CA SER A 135 24.25 8.84 -4.19
C SER A 135 23.80 9.01 -5.64
N GLY A 136 22.52 9.29 -5.89
CA GLY A 136 21.97 9.45 -7.24
C GLY A 136 22.11 8.19 -8.12
N ARG A 137 22.05 6.99 -7.52
CA ARG A 137 22.23 5.72 -8.22
C ARG A 137 20.94 5.21 -8.84
N LEU A 138 19.80 5.77 -8.48
CA LEU A 138 18.53 5.37 -9.08
C LEU A 138 18.47 5.79 -10.55
N PRO A 139 17.87 4.94 -11.40
CA PRO A 139 17.56 5.28 -12.78
C PRO A 139 16.72 6.56 -12.82
N LYS A 140 17.09 7.50 -13.69
CA LYS A 140 16.35 8.76 -13.87
C LYS A 140 15.20 8.62 -14.86
N ASP A 141 15.41 7.77 -15.86
CA ASP A 141 14.51 7.53 -16.98
C ASP A 141 14.81 6.18 -17.63
N GLN A 142 14.11 5.86 -18.72
CA GLN A 142 14.32 4.63 -19.48
C GLN A 142 15.72 4.54 -20.12
N LEU A 143 16.44 5.65 -20.29
CA LEU A 143 17.81 5.66 -20.84
C LEU A 143 18.85 5.25 -19.79
N SER A 144 18.49 5.24 -18.52
CA SER A 144 19.38 4.84 -17.42
C SER A 144 19.68 3.34 -17.39
N TRP A 145 19.05 2.55 -18.26
CA TRP A 145 19.14 1.08 -18.33
C TRP A 145 19.84 0.55 -19.59
N SER A 146 20.39 1.43 -20.43
CA SER A 146 21.09 1.07 -21.68
C SER A 146 22.51 0.57 -21.45
#